data_AF-A0A1I0I5M4-F1
#
_entry.id   AF-A0A1I0I5M4-F1
#
_cell.length_a   1.000
_cell.length_b   1.000
_cell.length_c   1.000
_cell.angle_alpha   90.00
_cell.angle_beta   90.00
_cell.angle_gamma   90.00
#
_symmetry.space_group_name_H-M   'P 1'
#
loop_
_entity.id
_entity.type
_entity.pdbx_description
1 polymer ?
#
loop_
_entity_poly.entity_id
_entity_poly.type
_entity_poly.pdbx_seq_one_letter_code
_entity_poly.pdbx_strand_id
1 'polypeptide(L)'
;MLESAGFSKTKDNGVNEIWTHKDGSEVRVHKYGNQNPCPYKSGNNAHIHKEDPSENQLDDQGRITTDPNKYHIGIRNPKDLPIVRGRPHGL
;
A
#
# COMPACT_ATOMS: atom_id res chain seq x y z
N MET A 1 -7.59 6.72 11.86
CA MET A 1 -8.18 6.50 10.51
C MET A 1 -7.52 7.51 9.57
N LEU A 2 -7.31 7.23 8.28
CA LEU A 2 -6.58 8.17 7.39
C LEU A 2 -7.29 9.54 7.28
N GLU A 3 -8.62 9.53 7.29
CA GLU A 3 -9.46 10.74 7.29
C GLU A 3 -9.21 11.64 8.51
N SER A 4 -9.03 11.04 9.71
CA SER A 4 -8.73 11.82 10.92
C SER A 4 -7.34 12.47 10.88
N ALA A 5 -6.47 12.01 9.98
CA ALA A 5 -5.16 12.60 9.70
C ALA A 5 -5.20 13.58 8.49
N GLY A 6 -6.39 13.92 7.99
CA GLY A 6 -6.57 14.89 6.91
C GLY A 6 -6.44 14.33 5.49
N PHE A 7 -6.31 13.01 5.34
CA PHE A 7 -6.26 12.38 4.02
C PHE A 7 -7.66 12.20 3.44
N SER A 8 -7.79 12.39 2.14
CA SER A 8 -9.01 12.15 1.37
C SER A 8 -8.78 11.00 0.38
N LYS A 9 -9.74 10.07 0.30
CA LYS A 9 -9.67 8.98 -0.68
C LYS A 9 -9.93 9.54 -2.09
N THR A 10 -8.94 9.44 -2.97
CA THR A 10 -9.02 9.95 -4.36
C THR A 10 -9.23 8.84 -5.39
N LYS A 11 -8.87 7.61 -5.06
CA LYS A 11 -9.10 6.44 -5.91
C LYS A 11 -9.54 5.25 -5.07
N ASP A 12 -10.57 4.55 -5.54
CA ASP A 12 -10.99 3.24 -5.03
C ASP A 12 -11.52 2.41 -6.20
N ASN A 13 -10.86 1.30 -6.51
CA ASN A 13 -11.38 0.33 -7.49
C ASN A 13 -11.75 -1.01 -6.83
N GLY A 14 -11.98 -1.02 -5.51
CA GLY A 14 -12.22 -2.22 -4.72
C GLY A 14 -10.96 -3.03 -4.41
N VAL A 15 -9.85 -2.81 -5.14
CA VAL A 15 -8.59 -3.56 -5.03
C VAL A 15 -7.47 -2.68 -4.46
N ASN A 16 -7.29 -1.50 -5.04
CA ASN A 16 -6.33 -0.50 -4.65
C ASN A 16 -7.06 0.75 -4.20
N GLU A 17 -6.55 1.38 -3.15
CA GLU A 17 -6.98 2.71 -2.73
C GLU A 17 -5.81 3.69 -2.81
N ILE A 18 -6.13 4.94 -3.14
CA ILE A 18 -5.22 6.06 -3.04
C ILE A 18 -5.85 7.11 -2.15
N TRP A 19 -5.05 7.61 -1.21
CA TRP A 19 -5.42 8.63 -0.26
C TRP A 19 -4.43 9.77 -0.34
N THR A 20 -4.90 11.00 -0.57
CA THR A 20 -4.05 12.19 -0.69
C THR A 20 -4.29 13.15 0.47
N HIS A 21 -3.23 13.81 0.92
CA HIS A 21 -3.30 14.91 1.88
C HIS A 21 -3.09 16.25 1.17
N LYS A 22 -3.49 17.36 1.81
CA LYS A 22 -3.44 18.71 1.21
C LYS A 22 -2.03 19.25 0.95
N ASP A 23 -1.02 18.68 1.61
CA ASP A 23 0.40 18.96 1.33
C ASP A 23 0.94 18.17 0.13
N GLY A 24 0.09 17.33 -0.47
CA GLY A 24 0.40 16.48 -1.62
C GLY A 24 1.04 15.13 -1.26
N SER A 25 1.19 14.79 0.03
CA SER A 25 1.57 13.43 0.43
C SER A 25 0.47 12.42 0.06
N GLU A 26 0.90 11.21 -0.31
CA GLU A 26 0.01 10.16 -0.76
C GLU A 26 0.24 8.84 0.01
N VAL A 27 -0.85 8.14 0.31
CA VAL A 27 -0.86 6.80 0.86
C VAL A 27 -1.57 5.87 -0.12
N ARG A 28 -0.86 4.85 -0.59
CA ARG A 28 -1.40 3.85 -1.52
C ARG A 28 -1.61 2.54 -0.79
N VAL A 29 -2.83 1.99 -0.85
CA VAL A 29 -3.20 0.74 -0.20
C VAL A 29 -3.45 -0.32 -1.26
N HIS A 30 -2.63 -1.37 -1.29
CA HIS A 30 -2.83 -2.55 -2.11
C HIS A 30 -3.43 -3.67 -1.27
N LYS A 31 -4.77 -3.78 -1.23
CA LYS A 31 -5.48 -4.71 -0.32
C LYS A 31 -5.15 -6.18 -0.57
N TYR A 32 -4.77 -6.52 -1.80
CA TYR A 32 -4.50 -7.89 -2.24
C TYR A 32 -3.06 -8.09 -2.73
N GLY A 33 -2.19 -7.11 -2.48
CA GLY A 33 -0.83 -7.08 -2.99
C GLY A 33 -0.72 -6.87 -4.50
N ASN A 34 0.46 -7.19 -5.04
CA ASN A 34 0.80 -6.98 -6.44
C ASN A 34 -0.12 -7.78 -7.37
N GLN A 35 -0.49 -7.14 -8.49
CA GLN A 35 -1.26 -7.76 -9.55
C GLN A 35 -0.53 -8.94 -10.19
N ASN A 36 0.76 -8.76 -10.44
CA ASN A 36 1.63 -9.80 -10.93
C ASN A 36 2.48 -10.34 -9.79
N PRO A 37 2.66 -11.67 -9.68
CA PRO A 37 3.61 -12.25 -8.76
C PRO A 37 4.99 -11.61 -8.91
N CYS A 38 5.60 -11.23 -7.80
CA CYS A 38 7.01 -10.85 -7.78
C CYS A 38 7.81 -11.78 -6.86
N PRO A 39 9.16 -11.80 -6.96
CA PRO A 39 10.01 -12.63 -6.09
C PRO A 39 9.90 -12.28 -4.59
N TYR A 40 9.40 -11.07 -4.28
CA TYR A 40 9.33 -10.55 -2.92
C TYR A 40 8.01 -10.92 -2.24
N LYS A 41 8.08 -11.68 -1.14
CA LYS A 41 6.89 -12.10 -0.37
C LYS A 41 6.06 -10.90 0.10
N SER A 42 6.70 -9.80 0.52
CA SER A 42 6.02 -8.58 0.96
C SER A 42 5.17 -7.93 -0.14
N GLY A 43 5.67 -7.89 -1.37
CA GLY A 43 4.91 -7.34 -2.51
C GLY A 43 3.72 -8.20 -2.93
N ASN A 44 3.75 -9.51 -2.66
CA ASN A 44 2.63 -10.41 -2.92
C ASN A 44 1.53 -10.35 -1.84
N ASN A 45 1.83 -9.75 -0.68
CA ASN A 45 0.90 -9.53 0.41
C ASN A 45 0.24 -8.15 0.29
N ALA A 46 -0.84 -7.94 1.04
CA ALA A 46 -1.39 -6.61 1.22
C ALA A 46 -0.28 -5.68 1.70
N HIS A 47 -0.17 -4.50 1.13
CA HIS A 47 0.86 -3.57 1.54
C HIS A 47 0.44 -2.13 1.31
N ILE A 48 1.11 -1.24 2.03
CA ILE A 48 0.89 0.18 1.99
C ILE A 48 2.19 0.87 1.61
N HIS A 49 2.09 1.89 0.75
CA HIS A 49 3.18 2.81 0.43
C HIS A 49 2.86 4.21 0.95
N LYS A 50 3.90 4.98 1.21
CA LYS A 50 3.86 6.41 1.51
C LYS A 50 4.77 7.12 0.54
N GLU A 51 4.29 8.19 -0.07
CA GLU A 51 5.07 8.94 -1.05
C GLU A 51 4.83 10.45 -0.95
N ASP A 52 5.81 11.22 -1.41
CA ASP A 52 5.73 12.68 -1.51
C ASP A 52 5.12 13.12 -2.88
N PRO A 53 4.85 14.43 -3.07
CA PRO A 53 4.27 14.93 -4.33
C PRO A 53 5.14 14.70 -5.59
N SER A 54 6.41 14.31 -5.41
CA SER A 54 7.35 13.99 -6.49
C SER A 54 7.50 12.48 -6.70
N GLU A 55 6.58 11.68 -6.14
CA GLU A 55 6.55 10.21 -6.18
C GLU A 55 7.73 9.54 -5.46
N ASN A 56 8.47 10.27 -4.61
CA ASN A 56 9.53 9.67 -3.81
C ASN A 56 8.93 8.82 -2.69
N GLN A 57 9.40 7.57 -2.57
CA GLN A 57 8.96 6.67 -1.51
C GLN A 57 9.53 7.09 -0.16
N LEU A 58 8.67 7.10 0.86
CA LEU A 58 8.98 7.60 2.20
C LEU A 58 8.99 6.47 3.24
N ASP A 59 9.96 6.50 4.15
CA ASP A 59 9.97 5.64 5.33
C ASP A 59 8.95 6.11 6.39
N ASP A 60 8.86 5.39 7.51
CA ASP A 60 7.97 5.73 8.63
C ASP A 60 8.29 7.07 9.30
N GLN A 61 9.47 7.64 9.05
CA GLN A 61 9.89 8.96 9.53
C GLN A 61 9.74 10.05 8.46
N GLY A 62 9.16 9.73 7.29
CA GLY A 62 8.95 10.66 6.19
C GLY A 62 10.21 10.96 5.38
N ARG A 63 11.25 10.12 5.45
CA ARG A 63 12.49 10.30 4.67
C ARG A 63 12.44 9.52 3.38
N ILE A 64 12.98 10.11 2.32
CA ILE A 64 13.14 9.42 1.03
C ILE A 64 14.00 8.18 1.21
N THR A 65 13.52 7.04 0.72
CA THR A 65 14.25 5.78 0.75
C THR A 65 13.94 4.92 -0.46
N THR A 66 14.92 4.11 -0.88
CA THR A 66 14.76 3.09 -1.91
C THR A 66 14.70 1.68 -1.33
N ASP A 67 14.78 1.53 0.00
CA ASP A 67 14.72 0.23 0.67
C ASP A 67 13.25 -0.19 0.86
N PRO A 68 12.78 -1.24 0.14
CA PRO A 68 11.40 -1.69 0.22
C PRO A 68 10.98 -2.13 1.62
N ASN A 69 11.91 -2.47 2.51
CA ASN A 69 11.57 -2.82 3.89
C ASN A 69 11.24 -1.59 4.75
N LYS A 70 11.54 -0.38 4.28
CA LYS A 70 11.30 0.87 5.00
C LYS A 70 10.08 1.63 4.51
N TYR A 71 9.80 1.59 3.21
CA TYR A 71 8.65 2.27 2.64
C TYR A 71 7.44 1.35 2.38
N HIS A 72 7.63 0.01 2.35
CA HIS A 72 6.49 -0.92 2.37
C HIS A 72 6.13 -1.34 3.79
N ILE A 73 4.87 -1.11 4.16
CA ILE A 73 4.27 -1.78 5.31
C ILE A 73 3.55 -3.02 4.79
N GLY A 74 4.24 -4.17 4.80
CA GLY A 74 3.68 -5.45 4.39
C GLY A 74 2.78 -6.07 5.46
N ILE A 75 1.56 -6.42 5.10
CA ILE A 75 0.54 -7.01 5.96
C ILE A 75 0.15 -8.35 5.36
N ARG A 76 0.28 -9.45 6.11
CA ARG A 76 -0.19 -10.76 5.62
C ARG A 76 -1.67 -10.65 5.27
N ASN A 77 -2.03 -11.11 4.07
CA ASN A 77 -3.44 -11.14 3.66
C ASN A 77 -4.24 -11.99 4.67
N PRO A 78 -5.31 -11.45 5.27
CA PRO A 78 -6.22 -12.24 6.08
C PRO A 78 -6.81 -13.43 5.31
N LYS A 79 -7.09 -14.53 6.00
CA LYS A 79 -7.63 -15.76 5.38
C LYS A 79 -9.06 -15.60 4.84
N ASP A 80 -9.78 -14.62 5.35
CA ASP A 80 -11.15 -14.26 4.99
C ASP A 80 -11.23 -13.27 3.81
N LEU A 81 -10.10 -12.79 3.28
CA LEU A 81 -10.11 -12.04 2.02
C LEU A 81 -10.54 -12.95 0.85
N PRO A 82 -11.39 -12.46 -0.06
CA PRO A 82 -11.79 -13.21 -1.24
C PRO A 82 -10.58 -13.54 -2.11
N ILE A 83 -10.58 -14.70 -2.76
CA ILE A 83 -9.53 -15.08 -3.71
C ILE A 83 -9.57 -14.12 -4.90
N VAL A 84 -8.61 -13.21 -4.95
CA VAL A 84 -8.41 -12.29 -6.07
C VAL A 84 -7.25 -12.77 -6.92
N ARG A 85 -7.41 -12.77 -8.26
CA ARG A 85 -6.38 -13.14 -9.24
C ARG A 85 -5.83 -14.58 -9.07
N GLY A 86 -6.67 -15.50 -8.57
CA GLY A 86 -6.35 -16.94 -8.48
C GLY A 86 -5.32 -17.30 -7.40
N ARG A 87 -5.07 -16.42 -6.42
CA ARG A 87 -4.09 -16.64 -5.35
C ARG A 87 -4.80 -16.91 -4.01
N PRO A 88 -4.47 -17.99 -3.28
CA PRO A 88 -4.94 -18.16 -1.91
C PRO A 88 -4.27 -17.11 -1.00
N HIS A 89 -5.07 -16.45 -0.16
CA HIS A 89 -4.61 -15.44 0.80
C HIS A 89 -4.17 -16.11 2.11
N GLY A 90 -3.13 -15.56 2.75
CA GLY A 90 -2.84 -15.84 4.17
C GLY A 90 -2.15 -17.17 4.52
N LEU A 91 -1.24 -17.67 3.67
CA LEU A 91 -0.32 -18.77 4.02
C LEU A 91 0.94 -18.25 4.71
#